data_AF-A0A8H6YE46-F1
#
_entry.id   AF-A0A8H6YE46-F1
#
_cell.length_a   1.000
_cell.length_b   1.000
_cell.length_c   1.000
_cell.angle_alpha   90.00
_cell.angle_beta   90.00
_cell.angle_gamma   90.00
#
_symmetry.space_group_name_H-M   'P 1'
#
loop_
_entity.id
_entity.type
_entity.pdbx_description
1 polymer ?
#
loop_
_entity_poly.entity_id
_entity_poly.type
_entity_poly.pdbx_seq_one_letter_code
_entity_poly.pdbx_strand_id
1 'polypeptide(L)'
;MPKQLTLHQAFGRAAGRKSETQRPEPIKKRESPPKIKPIQKKPAEKILFGRNGPHSDFDQFSLHPVTYNGVIYPTSQHLFQAYKFLGHHPDIVEKIRTAPTAELAFKISHANKASVRSDWFSLSISKMEEVLFLKFSQHPLLQQQLLSTGDSELYQDSMTDSFWGVGPDLLGRNELGQALERVRESLGGKKATVRKVLQCQNCRKKPRSGQSLYCGDSCLRADISTIPPLCPQCRRRPQVGKLKYCGETCRKAAARA
;
A
#
# COMPACT_ATOMS: atom_id res chain seq x y z
N MET A 1 -7.43 -59.21 -48.14
CA MET A 1 -7.40 -58.12 -49.14
C MET A 1 -5.99 -57.55 -49.24
N PRO A 2 -5.16 -58.04 -50.16
CA PRO A 2 -3.90 -57.39 -50.52
C PRO A 2 -3.99 -56.77 -51.93
N LYS A 3 -3.29 -55.66 -52.14
CA LYS A 3 -2.37 -55.46 -53.29
C LYS A 3 -1.65 -54.13 -53.15
N GLN A 4 -0.33 -54.24 -52.97
CA GLN A 4 0.66 -53.19 -53.23
C GLN A 4 0.67 -52.81 -54.71
N LEU A 5 1.11 -51.59 -55.03
CA LEU A 5 1.80 -51.30 -56.28
C LEU A 5 2.70 -50.06 -56.14
N THR A 6 3.93 -50.23 -56.59
CA THR A 6 5.08 -49.31 -56.54
C THR A 6 5.38 -48.72 -57.92
N LEU A 7 6.14 -47.61 -57.88
CA LEU A 7 7.15 -47.06 -58.80
C LEU A 7 7.10 -47.35 -60.32
N HIS A 8 7.24 -46.24 -61.07
CA HIS A 8 7.67 -46.07 -62.46
C HIS A 8 6.64 -46.14 -63.60
N GLN A 9 6.26 -44.94 -64.06
CA GLN A 9 6.08 -44.51 -65.47
C GLN A 9 5.99 -42.96 -65.39
N ALA A 10 6.67 -42.12 -66.13
CA ALA A 10 7.57 -42.31 -67.26
C ALA A 10 8.47 -41.05 -67.35
N PHE A 11 9.75 -41.25 -67.65
CA PHE A 11 10.72 -40.19 -67.94
C PHE A 11 10.42 -39.52 -69.28
N GLY A 12 10.43 -38.18 -69.32
CA GLY A 12 10.60 -37.37 -70.52
C GLY A 12 11.94 -36.63 -70.46
N ARG A 13 12.82 -36.90 -71.43
CA ARG A 13 14.17 -36.33 -71.62
C ARG A 13 14.12 -34.82 -71.89
N ALA A 14 15.14 -34.06 -71.45
CA ALA A 14 16.14 -33.49 -72.37
C ALA A 14 17.05 -32.40 -71.74
N ALA A 15 18.30 -32.43 -72.23
CA ALA A 15 19.22 -31.32 -72.51
C ALA A 15 19.82 -30.53 -71.33
N GLY A 16 21.15 -30.66 -71.21
CA GLY A 16 21.97 -29.83 -70.36
C GLY A 16 21.93 -28.35 -70.75
N ARG A 17 21.99 -27.50 -69.73
CA ARG A 17 22.46 -26.12 -69.83
C ARG A 17 23.58 -25.89 -68.85
N LYS A 18 24.60 -25.20 -69.38
CA LYS A 18 25.85 -24.83 -68.73
C LYS A 18 25.60 -24.05 -67.45
N SER A 19 26.48 -24.26 -66.49
CA SER A 19 26.62 -23.48 -65.26
C SER A 19 26.69 -21.99 -65.55
N GLU A 20 25.72 -21.24 -65.06
CA GLU A 20 25.77 -19.79 -64.96
C GLU A 20 25.97 -19.48 -63.47
N THR A 21 27.19 -19.08 -63.10
CA THR A 21 27.54 -18.65 -61.74
C THR A 21 26.72 -17.41 -61.38
N GLN A 22 25.62 -17.62 -60.66
CA GLN A 22 24.89 -16.53 -60.02
C GLN A 22 25.75 -15.96 -58.88
N ARG A 23 26.04 -14.67 -58.99
CA ARG A 23 26.70 -13.87 -57.96
C ARG A 23 25.79 -13.85 -56.71
N PRO A 24 26.28 -14.15 -55.50
CA PRO A 24 25.43 -14.11 -54.32
C PRO A 24 24.92 -12.69 -54.09
N GLU A 25 23.60 -12.54 -53.89
CA GLU A 25 23.00 -11.27 -53.51
C GLU A 25 23.55 -10.80 -52.15
N PRO A 26 23.69 -9.49 -51.93
CA PRO A 26 24.18 -8.96 -50.65
C PRO A 26 23.18 -9.30 -49.54
N ILE A 27 23.65 -10.03 -48.53
CA ILE A 27 22.93 -10.33 -47.30
C ILE A 27 22.45 -9.00 -46.69
N LYS A 28 21.13 -8.74 -46.73
CA LYS A 28 20.53 -7.60 -46.02
C LYS A 28 20.86 -7.74 -44.53
N LYS A 29 21.56 -6.74 -43.98
CA LYS A 29 21.85 -6.67 -42.54
C LYS A 29 20.54 -6.79 -41.78
N ARG A 30 20.43 -7.82 -40.94
CA ARG A 30 19.30 -8.04 -40.05
C ARG A 30 19.28 -6.87 -39.07
N GLU A 31 18.33 -5.95 -39.25
CA GLU A 31 18.14 -4.86 -38.30
C GLU A 31 17.79 -5.46 -36.93
N SER A 32 18.58 -5.09 -35.92
CA SER A 32 18.35 -5.49 -34.54
C SER A 32 16.97 -5.01 -34.07
N PRO A 33 16.21 -5.81 -33.29
CA PRO A 33 14.89 -5.41 -32.80
C PRO A 33 14.95 -4.05 -32.10
N PRO A 34 13.91 -3.21 -32.23
CA PRO A 34 13.88 -1.93 -31.56
C PRO A 34 14.06 -2.15 -30.05
N LYS A 35 15.05 -1.48 -29.47
CA LYS A 35 15.29 -1.51 -28.02
C LYS A 35 14.03 -1.02 -27.31
N ILE A 36 13.28 -1.94 -26.69
CA ILE A 36 12.15 -1.62 -25.84
C ILE A 36 12.70 -0.74 -24.71
N LYS A 37 12.35 0.54 -24.72
CA LYS A 37 12.72 1.45 -23.63
C LYS A 37 12.11 0.89 -22.34
N PRO A 38 12.85 0.82 -21.22
CA PRO A 38 12.29 0.40 -19.95
C PRO A 38 11.05 1.25 -19.67
N ILE A 39 9.89 0.62 -19.50
CA ILE A 39 8.68 1.31 -19.06
C ILE A 39 9.02 1.88 -17.68
N GLN A 40 9.25 3.20 -17.63
CA GLN A 40 9.43 3.91 -16.38
C GLN A 40 8.10 3.83 -15.65
N LYS A 41 7.95 2.89 -14.70
CA LYS A 41 6.78 2.85 -13.82
C LYS A 41 6.74 4.18 -13.08
N LYS A 42 5.71 4.99 -13.35
CA LYS A 42 5.41 6.20 -12.57
C LYS A 42 5.33 5.77 -11.09
N PRO A 43 5.97 6.50 -10.16
CA PRO A 43 5.85 6.17 -8.75
C PRO A 43 4.38 6.15 -8.35
N ALA A 44 3.98 5.16 -7.55
CA ALA A 44 2.62 5.08 -7.05
C ALA A 44 2.28 6.36 -6.28
N GLU A 45 1.07 6.84 -6.52
CA GLU A 45 0.54 8.02 -5.87
C GLU A 45 0.29 7.72 -4.39
N LYS A 46 0.42 8.73 -3.53
CA LYS A 46 0.17 8.61 -2.10
C LYS A 46 -1.19 9.25 -1.80
N ILE A 47 -2.12 8.47 -1.28
CA ILE A 47 -3.45 8.93 -0.90
C ILE A 47 -3.50 9.04 0.61
N LEU A 48 -3.83 10.25 1.08
CA LEU A 48 -4.09 10.52 2.49
C LEU A 48 -5.60 10.42 2.72
N PHE A 49 -6.01 9.70 3.77
CA PHE A 49 -7.40 9.58 4.20
C PHE A 49 -7.48 9.78 5.71
N GLY A 50 -8.63 10.18 6.24
CA GLY A 50 -8.82 10.39 7.68
C GLY A 50 -10.28 10.69 7.98
N ARG A 51 -10.60 11.17 9.17
CA ARG A 51 -12.00 11.41 9.57
C ARG A 51 -12.73 12.45 8.72
N ASN A 52 -11.99 13.37 8.12
CA ASN A 52 -12.52 14.48 7.34
C ASN A 52 -11.86 14.51 5.96
N GLY A 53 -12.58 14.99 4.95
CA GLY A 53 -12.05 15.21 3.61
C GLY A 53 -12.18 14.00 2.67
N PRO A 54 -11.39 13.97 1.57
CA PRO A 54 -11.45 12.89 0.60
C PRO A 54 -11.19 11.53 1.24
N HIS A 55 -11.90 10.51 0.77
CA HIS A 55 -11.78 9.13 1.29
C HIS A 55 -12.05 8.98 2.79
N SER A 56 -12.81 9.90 3.41
CA SER A 56 -13.16 9.79 4.84
C SER A 56 -13.86 8.49 5.20
N ASP A 57 -14.55 7.90 4.24
CA ASP A 57 -15.24 6.64 4.41
C ASP A 57 -14.29 5.46 4.61
N PHE A 58 -12.99 5.60 4.33
CA PHE A 58 -11.98 4.57 4.60
C PHE A 58 -11.62 4.47 6.08
N ASP A 59 -11.83 5.55 6.84
CA ASP A 59 -11.57 5.58 8.28
C ASP A 59 -12.48 4.58 9.03
N GLN A 60 -11.93 3.88 10.02
CA GLN A 60 -12.65 2.90 10.83
C GLN A 60 -13.79 3.51 11.70
N PHE A 61 -13.79 4.83 11.89
CA PHE A 61 -14.82 5.57 12.61
C PHE A 61 -16.00 5.98 11.70
N SER A 62 -15.90 5.80 10.37
CA SER A 62 -17.00 6.15 9.47
C SER A 62 -18.24 5.28 9.71
N LEU A 63 -19.43 5.87 9.52
CA LEU A 63 -20.76 5.28 9.77
C LEU A 63 -21.16 4.27 8.69
N HIS A 64 -20.37 3.19 8.59
CA HIS A 64 -20.63 2.05 7.72
C HIS A 64 -20.79 0.81 8.58
N PRO A 65 -22.04 0.35 8.81
CA PRO A 65 -22.29 -0.82 9.64
C PRO A 65 -21.56 -2.05 9.11
N VAL A 66 -21.06 -2.86 10.03
CA VAL A 66 -20.37 -4.13 9.73
C VAL A 66 -21.13 -5.26 10.39
N THR A 67 -21.55 -6.24 9.59
CA THR A 67 -22.17 -7.46 10.08
C THR A 67 -21.11 -8.53 10.31
N TYR A 68 -21.07 -9.11 11.51
CA TYR A 68 -20.18 -10.20 11.88
C TYR A 68 -20.96 -11.26 12.65
N ASN A 69 -20.94 -12.52 12.18
CA ASN A 69 -21.69 -13.63 12.77
C ASN A 69 -23.18 -13.31 13.03
N GLY A 70 -23.84 -12.65 12.06
CA GLY A 70 -25.25 -12.24 12.16
C GLY A 70 -25.52 -11.03 13.06
N VAL A 71 -24.49 -10.45 13.68
CA VAL A 71 -24.61 -9.29 14.57
C VAL A 71 -24.09 -8.04 13.88
N ILE A 72 -24.86 -6.95 13.95
CA ILE A 72 -24.52 -5.66 13.34
C ILE A 72 -23.78 -4.77 14.35
N TYR A 73 -22.64 -4.24 13.91
CA TYR A 73 -21.84 -3.24 14.60
C TYR A 73 -21.93 -1.91 13.83
N PRO A 74 -22.22 -0.76 14.49
CA PRO A 74 -22.46 0.51 13.78
C PRO A 74 -21.28 1.01 12.91
N THR A 75 -20.05 0.71 13.32
CA THR A 75 -18.83 1.04 12.56
C THR A 75 -17.80 -0.07 12.71
N SER A 76 -16.78 -0.07 11.83
CA SER A 76 -15.58 -0.90 11.98
C SER A 76 -14.95 -0.78 13.38
N GLN A 77 -14.89 0.44 13.92
CA GLN A 77 -14.36 0.67 15.26
C GLN A 77 -15.11 -0.12 16.34
N HIS A 78 -16.44 -0.24 16.26
CA HIS A 78 -17.21 -0.99 17.24
C HIS A 78 -16.81 -2.48 17.24
N LEU A 79 -16.78 -3.11 16.07
CA LEU A 79 -16.38 -4.51 15.93
C LEU A 79 -14.91 -4.71 16.36
N PHE A 80 -14.02 -3.81 15.94
CA PHE A 80 -12.60 -3.89 16.30
C PHE A 80 -12.36 -3.83 17.80
N GLN A 81 -13.08 -2.95 18.53
CA GLN A 81 -12.99 -2.89 19.98
C GLN A 81 -13.65 -4.11 20.65
N ALA A 82 -14.74 -4.65 20.09
CA ALA A 82 -15.40 -5.84 20.59
C ALA A 82 -14.52 -7.10 20.49
N TYR A 83 -13.68 -7.23 19.45
CA TYR A 83 -12.76 -8.37 19.29
C TYR A 83 -11.83 -8.61 20.48
N LYS A 84 -11.56 -7.58 21.28
CA LYS A 84 -10.75 -7.68 22.51
C LYS A 84 -11.40 -8.54 23.59
N PHE A 85 -12.72 -8.70 23.56
CA PHE A 85 -13.56 -9.25 24.63
C PHE A 85 -14.44 -10.43 24.19
N LEU A 86 -14.55 -10.67 22.87
CA LEU A 86 -15.35 -11.78 22.32
C LEU A 86 -14.94 -13.12 22.94
N GLY A 87 -15.95 -13.93 23.28
CA GLY A 87 -15.80 -15.27 23.86
C GLY A 87 -15.61 -15.32 25.38
N HIS A 88 -15.29 -14.21 26.05
CA HIS A 88 -15.00 -14.21 27.49
C HIS A 88 -15.63 -13.05 28.29
N HIS A 89 -15.98 -11.92 27.66
CA HIS A 89 -16.73 -10.82 28.30
C HIS A 89 -17.89 -10.32 27.43
N PRO A 90 -18.98 -11.10 27.30
CA PRO A 90 -20.11 -10.74 26.44
C PRO A 90 -20.81 -9.45 26.88
N ASP A 91 -20.79 -9.11 28.16
CA ASP A 91 -21.38 -7.87 28.68
C ASP A 91 -20.63 -6.61 28.20
N ILE A 92 -19.29 -6.68 28.12
CA ILE A 92 -18.45 -5.60 27.58
C ILE A 92 -18.63 -5.50 26.07
N VAL A 93 -18.70 -6.64 25.37
CA VAL A 93 -18.96 -6.68 23.93
C VAL A 93 -20.27 -5.97 23.60
N GLU A 94 -21.34 -6.26 24.34
CA GLU A 94 -22.64 -5.64 24.09
C GLU A 94 -22.61 -4.14 24.37
N LYS A 95 -22.01 -3.71 25.49
CA LYS A 95 -21.82 -2.27 25.78
C LYS A 95 -21.04 -1.54 24.68
N ILE A 96 -20.01 -2.18 24.13
CA ILE A 96 -19.25 -1.62 23.00
C ILE A 96 -20.11 -1.55 21.76
N ARG A 97 -20.84 -2.63 21.43
CA ARG A 97 -21.67 -2.73 20.22
C ARG A 97 -22.79 -1.70 20.20
N THR A 98 -23.43 -1.46 21.34
CA THR A 98 -24.56 -0.52 21.48
C THR A 98 -24.13 0.90 21.85
N ALA A 99 -22.83 1.19 21.88
CA ALA A 99 -22.35 2.54 22.12
C ALA A 99 -22.87 3.49 21.02
N PRO A 100 -23.35 4.72 21.34
CA PRO A 100 -23.90 5.61 20.32
C PRO A 100 -22.86 6.12 19.32
N THR A 101 -21.57 6.11 19.68
CA THR A 101 -20.50 6.60 18.83
C THR A 101 -19.28 5.68 18.88
N ALA A 102 -18.50 5.69 17.80
CA ALA A 102 -17.25 4.95 17.69
C ALA A 102 -16.21 5.41 18.73
N GLU A 103 -16.21 6.69 19.11
CA GLU A 103 -15.44 7.23 20.22
C GLU A 103 -15.82 6.61 21.55
N LEU A 104 -17.12 6.44 21.82
CA LEU A 104 -17.56 5.84 23.06
C LEU A 104 -17.24 4.35 23.09
N ALA A 105 -17.42 3.62 21.98
CA ALA A 105 -16.98 2.23 21.85
C ALA A 105 -15.47 2.07 22.19
N PHE A 106 -14.63 2.98 21.68
CA PHE A 106 -13.20 3.04 22.02
C PHE A 106 -12.95 3.31 23.50
N LYS A 107 -13.65 4.29 24.08
CA LYS A 107 -13.52 4.66 25.50
C LYS A 107 -13.93 3.51 26.42
N ILE A 108 -15.03 2.81 26.12
CA ILE A 108 -15.50 1.64 26.88
C ILE A 108 -14.44 0.54 26.85
N SER A 109 -13.88 0.22 25.68
CA SER A 109 -12.79 -0.76 25.59
C SER A 109 -11.56 -0.34 26.41
N HIS A 110 -11.18 0.93 26.38
CA HIS A 110 -10.01 1.43 27.13
C HIS A 110 -10.23 1.39 28.65
N ALA A 111 -11.44 1.71 29.11
CA ALA A 111 -11.81 1.60 30.52
C ALA A 111 -11.71 0.14 31.02
N ASN A 112 -11.93 -0.83 30.14
CA ASN A 112 -11.88 -2.26 30.45
C ASN A 112 -10.57 -2.93 30.01
N LYS A 113 -9.46 -2.19 29.93
CA LYS A 113 -8.15 -2.71 29.46
C LYS A 113 -7.67 -3.97 30.20
N ALA A 114 -8.06 -4.15 31.46
CA ALA A 114 -7.67 -5.31 32.29
C ALA A 114 -8.36 -6.62 31.83
N SER A 115 -9.47 -6.51 31.10
CA SER A 115 -10.28 -7.62 30.60
C SER A 115 -9.96 -7.95 29.14
N VAL A 116 -8.96 -7.31 28.53
CA VAL A 116 -8.57 -7.57 27.15
C VAL A 116 -7.85 -8.92 27.07
N ARG A 117 -8.20 -9.73 26.07
CA ARG A 117 -7.52 -11.00 25.75
C ARG A 117 -5.98 -10.85 25.72
N SER A 118 -5.29 -11.84 26.28
CA SER A 118 -3.83 -11.80 26.49
C SER A 118 -2.99 -11.76 25.21
N ASP A 119 -3.50 -12.30 24.11
CA ASP A 119 -2.87 -12.38 22.79
C ASP A 119 -3.20 -11.18 21.88
N TRP A 120 -3.93 -10.17 22.37
CA TRP A 120 -4.45 -9.06 21.56
C TRP A 120 -3.40 -8.36 20.69
N PHE A 121 -2.21 -8.08 21.22
CA PHE A 121 -1.17 -7.39 20.46
C PHE A 121 -0.77 -8.16 19.19
N SER A 122 -0.66 -9.49 19.28
CA SER A 122 -0.30 -10.34 18.14
C SER A 122 -1.42 -10.44 17.10
N LEU A 123 -2.67 -10.34 17.52
CA LEU A 123 -3.84 -10.50 16.65
C LEU A 123 -4.38 -9.18 16.08
N SER A 124 -4.09 -8.06 16.73
CA SER A 124 -4.71 -6.75 16.44
C SER A 124 -4.68 -6.37 14.95
N ILE A 125 -3.56 -6.58 14.27
CA ILE A 125 -3.41 -6.29 12.83
C ILE A 125 -4.34 -7.19 12.00
N SER A 126 -4.30 -8.50 12.21
CA SER A 126 -5.17 -9.46 11.50
C SER A 126 -6.66 -9.19 11.73
N LYS A 127 -7.03 -8.78 12.96
CA LYS A 127 -8.41 -8.42 13.28
C LYS A 127 -8.83 -7.11 12.65
N MET A 128 -7.95 -6.12 12.53
CA MET A 128 -8.27 -4.91 11.76
C MET A 128 -8.48 -5.23 10.28
N GLU A 129 -7.63 -6.07 9.68
CA GLU A 129 -7.81 -6.52 8.31
C GLU A 129 -9.15 -7.23 8.10
N GLU A 130 -9.53 -8.13 9.01
CA GLU A 130 -10.83 -8.81 8.98
C GLU A 130 -12.00 -7.81 9.04
N VAL A 131 -11.94 -6.84 9.96
CA VAL A 131 -12.98 -5.78 10.07
C VAL A 131 -13.08 -4.96 8.80
N LEU A 132 -11.95 -4.54 8.24
CA LEU A 132 -11.90 -3.74 7.03
C LEU A 132 -12.40 -4.57 5.84
N PHE A 133 -11.99 -5.82 5.71
CA PHE A 133 -12.51 -6.72 4.68
C PHE A 133 -14.03 -6.84 4.75
N LEU A 134 -14.59 -7.05 5.95
CA LEU A 134 -16.04 -7.10 6.13
C LEU A 134 -16.71 -5.79 5.72
N LYS A 135 -16.19 -4.63 6.15
CA LYS A 135 -16.71 -3.32 5.73
C LYS A 135 -16.68 -3.16 4.21
N PHE A 136 -15.53 -3.35 3.58
CA PHE A 136 -15.40 -3.09 2.14
C PHE A 136 -16.10 -4.14 1.28
N SER A 137 -16.29 -5.38 1.76
CA SER A 137 -17.06 -6.40 1.03
C SER A 137 -18.58 -6.22 1.16
N GLN A 138 -19.06 -5.61 2.25
CA GLN A 138 -20.48 -5.40 2.50
C GLN A 138 -21.02 -4.10 1.87
N HIS A 139 -20.14 -3.20 1.43
CA HIS A 139 -20.51 -1.89 0.90
C HIS A 139 -19.94 -1.71 -0.53
N PRO A 140 -20.70 -2.02 -1.60
CA PRO A 140 -20.18 -2.04 -2.97
C PRO A 140 -19.57 -0.72 -3.46
N LEU A 141 -20.13 0.43 -3.08
CA LEU A 141 -19.58 1.74 -3.44
C LEU A 141 -18.21 1.98 -2.79
N LEU A 142 -18.09 1.64 -1.50
CA LEU A 142 -16.83 1.69 -0.75
C LEU A 142 -15.78 0.74 -1.36
N GLN A 143 -16.21 -0.48 -1.72
CA GLN A 143 -15.37 -1.43 -2.43
C GLN A 143 -14.79 -0.82 -3.70
N GLN A 144 -15.65 -0.23 -4.53
CA GLN A 144 -15.25 0.40 -5.78
C GLN A 144 -14.27 1.56 -5.55
N GLN A 145 -14.52 2.40 -4.54
CA GLN A 145 -13.61 3.48 -4.17
C GLN A 145 -12.23 2.93 -3.77
N LEU A 146 -12.17 1.89 -2.95
CA LEU A 146 -10.90 1.27 -2.56
C LEU A 146 -10.16 0.69 -3.77
N LEU A 147 -10.87 -0.02 -4.65
CA LEU A 147 -10.28 -0.60 -5.86
C LEU A 147 -9.78 0.49 -6.83
N SER A 148 -10.47 1.62 -6.92
CA SER A 148 -10.08 2.75 -7.78
C SER A 148 -8.77 3.42 -7.36
N THR A 149 -8.31 3.19 -6.12
CA THR A 149 -6.99 3.67 -5.67
C THR A 149 -5.83 2.99 -6.41
N GLY A 150 -6.09 1.94 -7.20
CA GLY A 150 -5.07 1.30 -8.02
C GLY A 150 -3.94 0.74 -7.17
N ASP A 151 -2.69 1.04 -7.53
CA ASP A 151 -1.48 0.65 -6.79
C ASP A 151 -0.97 1.73 -5.84
N SER A 152 -1.76 2.79 -5.61
CA SER A 152 -1.43 3.89 -4.70
C SER A 152 -1.21 3.41 -3.26
N GLU A 153 -0.31 4.10 -2.57
CA GLU A 153 -0.05 3.90 -1.14
C GLU A 153 -1.11 4.66 -0.33
N LEU A 154 -1.68 4.01 0.69
CA LEU A 154 -2.72 4.60 1.54
C LEU A 154 -2.13 5.01 2.88
N TYR A 155 -2.44 6.22 3.32
CA TYR A 155 -1.93 6.81 4.56
C TYR A 155 -3.08 7.34 5.42
N GLN A 156 -3.19 6.81 6.64
CA GLN A 156 -4.18 7.28 7.61
C GLN A 156 -3.68 8.54 8.32
N ASP A 157 -4.38 9.65 8.10
CA ASP A 157 -4.15 10.96 8.67
C ASP A 157 -4.65 11.03 10.10
N SER A 158 -3.84 10.50 11.02
CA SER A 158 -4.04 10.67 12.44
C SER A 158 -2.82 11.32 13.05
N MET A 159 -2.99 12.52 13.60
CA MET A 159 -1.92 13.26 14.29
C MET A 159 -1.67 12.76 15.71
N THR A 160 -2.41 11.77 16.19
CA THR A 160 -2.27 11.26 17.57
C THR A 160 -1.97 9.77 17.64
N ASP A 161 -2.20 9.02 16.56
CA ASP A 161 -1.98 7.58 16.51
C ASP A 161 -0.83 7.23 15.55
N SER A 162 0.37 7.02 16.11
CA SER A 162 1.56 6.59 15.36
C SER A 162 1.60 5.09 15.08
N PHE A 163 0.63 4.29 15.54
CA PHE A 163 0.58 2.86 15.21
C PHE A 163 -0.35 2.63 14.00
N TRP A 164 -1.60 3.04 14.11
CA TRP A 164 -2.59 2.86 13.04
C TRP A 164 -2.45 3.91 11.94
N GLY A 165 -2.13 5.15 12.33
CA GLY A 165 -1.93 6.28 11.43
C GLY A 165 -0.48 6.67 11.22
N VAL A 166 -0.31 7.80 10.55
CA VAL A 166 1.00 8.43 10.33
C VAL A 166 1.50 9.18 11.57
N GLY A 167 0.68 9.44 12.58
CA GLY A 167 1.11 10.14 13.80
C GLY A 167 1.42 11.63 13.59
N PRO A 168 1.70 12.37 14.69
CA PRO A 168 1.90 13.83 14.67
C PRO A 168 3.07 14.28 13.81
N ASP A 169 3.97 13.35 13.57
CA ASP A 169 5.19 13.61 12.87
C ASP A 169 5.11 13.12 11.40
N LEU A 170 4.13 12.29 10.99
CA LEU A 170 4.07 11.55 9.69
C LEU A 170 4.93 10.26 9.57
N LEU A 171 5.21 9.64 10.71
CA LEU A 171 6.28 8.66 10.98
C LEU A 171 5.71 7.32 11.40
N GLY A 172 4.42 7.31 11.69
CA GLY A 172 3.71 6.22 12.27
C GLY A 172 3.77 5.01 11.37
N ARG A 173 3.54 3.85 11.98
CA ARG A 173 3.56 2.59 11.26
C ARG A 173 2.49 2.56 10.16
N ASN A 174 1.45 3.39 10.25
CA ASN A 174 0.38 3.46 9.27
C ASN A 174 -0.19 2.05 8.99
N GLU A 175 -0.38 1.26 10.05
CA GLU A 175 -0.87 -0.12 9.94
C GLU A 175 -2.28 -0.16 9.32
N LEU A 176 -3.08 0.90 9.50
CA LEU A 176 -4.42 0.97 8.91
C LEU A 176 -4.36 1.10 7.38
N GLY A 177 -3.53 2.01 6.88
CA GLY A 177 -3.31 2.16 5.43
C GLY A 177 -2.76 0.88 4.81
N GLN A 178 -1.79 0.22 5.48
CA GLN A 178 -1.26 -1.06 5.01
C GLN A 178 -2.31 -2.19 5.07
N ALA A 179 -3.17 -2.22 6.09
CA ALA A 179 -4.27 -3.16 6.17
C ALA A 179 -5.29 -2.95 5.03
N LEU A 180 -5.63 -1.70 4.70
CA LEU A 180 -6.47 -1.38 3.55
C LEU A 180 -5.85 -1.82 2.22
N GLU A 181 -4.54 -1.66 2.05
CA GLU A 181 -3.83 -2.15 0.85
C GLU A 181 -3.92 -3.68 0.74
N ARG A 182 -3.81 -4.42 1.86
CA ARG A 182 -3.99 -5.88 1.90
C ARG A 182 -5.44 -6.30 1.63
N VAL A 183 -6.40 -5.55 2.15
CA VAL A 183 -7.83 -5.76 1.86
C VAL A 183 -8.14 -5.48 0.38
N ARG A 184 -7.58 -4.42 -0.19
CA ARG A 184 -7.68 -4.10 -1.62
C ARG A 184 -7.19 -5.27 -2.47
N GLU A 185 -6.03 -5.83 -2.14
CA GLU A 185 -5.49 -7.02 -2.81
C GLU A 185 -6.44 -8.23 -2.67
N SER A 186 -6.95 -8.48 -1.46
CA SER A 186 -7.87 -9.59 -1.18
C SER A 186 -9.21 -9.48 -1.92
N LEU A 187 -9.64 -8.25 -2.24
CA LEU A 187 -10.85 -7.96 -3.01
C LEU A 187 -10.62 -7.92 -4.54
N GLY A 188 -9.44 -8.35 -5.01
CA GLY A 188 -9.09 -8.40 -6.44
C GLY A 188 -8.49 -7.11 -7.02
N GLY A 189 -8.14 -6.15 -6.17
CA GLY A 189 -7.47 -4.91 -6.57
C GLY A 189 -5.98 -5.07 -6.82
N LYS A 190 -5.33 -3.99 -7.25
CA LYS A 190 -3.88 -3.98 -7.48
C LYS A 190 -3.13 -4.08 -6.15
N LYS A 191 -2.03 -4.84 -6.16
CA LYS A 191 -1.07 -4.83 -5.06
C LYS A 191 -0.44 -3.46 -4.93
N ALA A 192 -0.26 -2.98 -3.71
CA ALA A 192 0.57 -1.81 -3.48
C ALA A 192 1.97 -2.06 -4.04
N THR A 193 2.60 -1.03 -4.60
CA THR A 193 4.02 -1.14 -4.94
C THR A 193 4.81 -1.36 -3.65
N VAL A 194 5.84 -2.21 -3.71
CA VAL A 194 6.68 -2.48 -2.54
C VAL A 194 7.24 -1.15 -2.03
N ARG A 195 6.82 -0.74 -0.83
CA ARG A 195 7.38 0.40 -0.11
C ARG A 195 8.88 0.19 -0.01
N LYS A 196 9.67 0.89 -0.82
CA LYS A 196 11.13 0.88 -0.65
C LYS A 196 11.39 1.43 0.74
N VAL A 197 12.00 0.63 1.62
CA VAL A 197 12.46 1.11 2.93
C VAL A 197 13.47 2.23 2.68
N LEU A 198 13.01 3.48 2.76
CA LEU A 198 13.85 4.64 2.50
C LEU A 198 14.86 4.76 3.65
N GLN A 199 16.14 4.68 3.31
CA GLN A 199 17.22 4.90 4.26
C GLN A 199 17.29 6.39 4.61
N CYS A 200 17.64 6.71 5.86
CA CYS A 200 17.93 8.08 6.24
C CYS A 200 19.01 8.67 5.33
N GLN A 201 18.75 9.77 4.64
CA GLN A 201 19.72 10.38 3.72
C GLN A 201 20.99 10.90 4.42
N ASN A 202 20.91 11.19 5.73
CA ASN A 202 22.03 11.71 6.51
C ASN A 202 22.89 10.57 7.13
N CYS A 203 22.29 9.67 7.92
CA CYS A 203 23.05 8.63 8.61
C CYS A 203 23.06 7.27 7.90
N ARG A 204 22.35 7.12 6.77
CA ARG A 204 22.17 5.88 5.98
C ARG A 204 21.62 4.68 6.75
N LYS A 205 21.28 4.83 8.03
CA LYS A 205 20.64 3.78 8.83
C LYS A 205 19.17 3.65 8.43
N LYS A 206 18.72 2.40 8.33
CA LYS A 206 17.28 2.09 8.28
C LYS A 206 16.67 2.54 9.61
N PRO A 207 15.50 3.21 9.63
CA PRO A 207 14.80 3.45 10.88
C PRO A 207 14.53 2.08 11.54
N ARG A 208 14.88 1.94 12.83
CA ARG A 208 14.50 0.76 13.61
C ARG A 208 12.97 0.74 13.63
N SER A 209 12.37 -0.41 13.35
CA SER A 209 10.92 -0.61 13.39
C SER A 209 10.33 0.02 14.67
N GLY A 210 9.40 0.97 14.51
CA GLY A 210 8.73 1.65 15.63
C GLY A 210 9.27 3.03 16.03
N GLN A 211 10.27 3.59 15.33
CA GLN A 211 10.73 4.97 15.54
C GLN A 211 10.94 5.70 14.22
N SER A 212 9.81 6.04 13.60
CA SER A 212 9.50 7.37 13.14
C SER A 212 10.19 7.98 11.87
N LEU A 213 9.42 8.43 10.85
CA LEU A 213 9.71 9.12 9.55
C LEU A 213 9.20 10.63 9.30
N TYR A 214 9.65 11.76 9.95
CA TYR A 214 9.32 13.23 9.65
C TYR A 214 8.59 14.44 10.47
N CYS A 215 8.79 14.77 11.78
CA CYS A 215 8.26 15.94 12.63
C CYS A 215 8.27 17.48 12.20
N GLY A 216 7.26 18.29 12.66
CA GLY A 216 7.33 19.71 13.14
C GLY A 216 6.38 20.81 12.58
N ASP A 217 5.70 21.62 13.44
CA ASP A 217 4.59 22.62 13.21
C ASP A 217 4.72 23.71 12.13
N SER A 218 5.84 23.78 11.39
CA SER A 218 5.98 24.66 10.21
C SER A 218 6.13 23.91 8.89
N CYS A 219 6.11 22.57 8.94
CA CYS A 219 6.14 21.67 7.78
C CYS A 219 4.73 21.29 7.28
N LEU A 220 3.67 21.78 7.93
CA LEU A 220 2.23 21.59 7.62
C LEU A 220 1.78 22.00 6.20
N ARG A 221 2.71 22.34 5.29
CA ARG A 221 2.43 22.77 3.90
C ARG A 221 3.29 22.08 2.84
N ALA A 222 4.24 21.23 3.23
CA ALA A 222 5.13 20.60 2.27
C ALA A 222 4.54 19.24 1.85
N ASP A 223 4.30 19.10 0.56
CA ASP A 223 3.90 17.86 -0.09
C ASP A 223 4.84 16.72 0.33
N ILE A 224 4.27 15.63 0.86
CA ILE A 224 4.94 14.38 1.28
C ILE A 224 5.77 13.77 0.13
N SER A 225 5.52 14.15 -1.12
CA SER A 225 6.33 13.76 -2.29
C SER A 225 7.69 14.47 -2.37
N THR A 226 7.86 15.62 -1.69
CA THR A 226 9.01 16.53 -1.86
C THR A 226 10.02 16.52 -0.70
N ILE A 227 9.66 15.97 0.47
CA ILE A 227 10.54 15.98 1.64
C ILE A 227 11.44 14.72 1.70
N PRO A 228 12.77 14.88 1.78
CA PRO A 228 13.68 13.74 1.90
C PRO A 228 13.63 13.08 3.30
N PRO A 229 13.78 11.75 3.38
CA PRO A 229 13.72 11.04 4.65
C PRO A 229 15.05 11.09 5.47
N LEU A 230 15.09 11.84 6.60
CA LEU A 230 16.07 11.87 7.74
C LEU A 230 15.67 11.16 9.09
N CYS A 231 16.40 10.22 9.68
CA CYS A 231 15.93 9.54 10.91
C CYS A 231 15.65 10.49 12.13
N PRO A 232 14.92 10.06 13.17
CA PRO A 232 14.59 10.90 14.34
C PRO A 232 15.83 11.47 15.06
N GLN A 233 16.94 10.73 15.09
CA GLN A 233 18.20 11.23 15.65
C GLN A 233 18.79 12.37 14.81
N CYS A 234 18.82 12.23 13.48
CA CYS A 234 19.27 13.28 12.58
C CYS A 234 18.37 14.52 12.62
N ARG A 235 17.08 14.34 12.96
CA ARG A 235 16.12 15.44 13.16
C ARG A 235 16.29 16.16 14.49
N ARG A 236 16.65 15.43 15.56
CA ARG A 236 16.82 15.97 16.92
C ARG A 236 18.19 16.58 17.18
N ARG A 237 19.19 16.37 16.32
CA ARG A 237 20.50 17.06 16.44
C ARG A 237 20.32 18.56 16.14
N PRO A 238 21.04 19.46 16.84
CA PRO A 238 20.96 20.90 16.59
C PRO A 238 21.25 21.18 15.11
N GLN A 239 20.24 21.69 14.41
CA GLN A 239 20.41 22.19 13.06
C GLN A 239 21.00 23.59 13.17
N VAL A 240 22.04 23.88 12.40
CA VAL A 240 22.85 25.09 12.54
C VAL A 240 21.96 26.34 12.43
N GLY A 241 21.85 27.09 13.53
CA GLY A 241 21.31 28.45 13.55
C GLY A 241 19.81 28.62 13.25
N LYS A 242 18.90 27.95 13.99
CA LYS A 242 17.42 28.20 13.99
C LYS A 242 16.76 28.26 12.59
N LEU A 243 17.29 27.60 11.57
CA LEU A 243 16.77 27.69 10.19
C LEU A 243 16.33 26.33 9.61
N LYS A 244 15.43 26.39 8.62
CA LYS A 244 14.66 25.28 8.01
C LYS A 244 15.48 24.34 7.10
N TYR A 245 16.75 24.10 7.37
CA TYR A 245 17.59 23.26 6.51
C TYR A 245 18.57 22.40 7.31
N CYS A 246 18.80 21.18 6.81
CA CYS A 246 19.52 20.14 7.55
C CYS A 246 21.06 20.23 7.53
N GLY A 247 21.64 21.28 6.93
CA GLY A 247 23.10 21.51 6.92
C GLY A 247 23.59 22.56 5.92
N GLU A 248 24.90 22.84 5.94
CA GLU A 248 25.58 23.89 5.16
C GLU A 248 25.48 23.68 3.64
N THR A 249 25.55 22.43 3.18
CA THR A 249 25.36 22.07 1.77
C THR A 249 23.93 22.37 1.31
N CYS A 250 22.93 22.07 2.13
CA CYS A 250 21.52 22.35 1.84
C CYS A 250 21.22 23.85 1.87
N ARG A 251 21.88 24.61 2.76
CA ARG A 251 21.85 26.07 2.77
C ARG A 251 22.37 26.65 1.45
N LYS A 252 23.51 26.17 0.98
CA LYS A 252 24.13 26.59 -0.29
C LYS A 252 23.30 26.20 -1.52
N ALA A 253 22.63 25.05 -1.48
CA ALA A 253 21.74 24.60 -2.56
C ALA A 253 20.43 25.41 -2.61
N ALA A 254 19.84 25.72 -1.46
CA ALA A 254 18.64 26.55 -1.37
C ALA A 254 18.89 28.01 -1.76
N ALA A 255 20.11 28.52 -1.57
CA ALA A 255 20.50 29.87 -2.01
C ALA A 255 20.78 29.99 -3.52
N ARG A 256 20.75 28.86 -4.26
CA ARG A 256 20.98 28.80 -5.71
C ARG A 256 19.70 28.52 -6.50
N ALA A 257 18.59 28.29 -5.82
CA ALA A 257 17.26 28.07 -6.39
C ALA A 257 16.39 29.32 -6.16
#